data_AF-A0A9X6JSZ0-F1
#
_entry.id   AF-A0A9X6JSZ0-F1
#
_cell.length_a   1.000
_cell.length_b   1.000
_cell.length_c   1.000
_cell.angle_alpha   90.00
_cell.angle_beta   90.00
_cell.angle_gamma   90.00
#
_symmetry.space_group_name_H-M   'P 1'
#
loop_
_entity.id
_entity.type
_entity.pdbx_description
1 polymer ?
#
loop_
_entity_poly.entity_id
_entity_poly.type
_entity_poly.pdbx_seq_one_letter_code
_entity_poly.pdbx_strand_id
1 'polypeptide(L)'
;MCSSFTVPPQNTRDIKTITSTIGYNIGREIKVSDKPDDRGSGGMNWSTSTSYDQPDSKTVLETDIANKVQWRIPFIFTMDLGYGLYNKESYDSIYRNQLFMKLRNAATWAKDNFISIDEMSDLASCGFSPGMIVVIIADKSEDISTFKITYNRNSHDYRMDWKSFFKVLVQKS
;
A
#
# COMPACT_ATOMS: atom_id res chain seq x y z
N MET A 1 -8.63 -22.55 -22.20
CA MET A 1 -7.26 -21.97 -22.10
C MET A 1 -7.42 -20.45 -22.11
N CYS A 2 -7.39 -19.79 -20.95
CA CYS A 2 -7.65 -18.34 -20.87
C CYS A 2 -6.53 -17.54 -21.54
N SER A 3 -6.89 -16.69 -22.49
CA SER A 3 -5.98 -15.83 -23.23
C SER A 3 -6.16 -14.37 -22.82
N SER A 4 -5.11 -13.80 -22.21
CA SER A 4 -4.88 -12.40 -21.83
C SER A 4 -5.73 -11.81 -20.70
N PHE A 5 -5.06 -11.24 -19.69
CA PHE A 5 -5.66 -10.35 -18.69
C PHE A 5 -5.35 -8.89 -19.04
N THR A 6 -6.28 -8.00 -18.74
CA THR A 6 -6.00 -6.56 -18.64
C THR A 6 -6.15 -6.16 -17.18
N VAL A 7 -5.07 -5.64 -16.58
CA VAL A 7 -4.95 -5.47 -15.12
C VAL A 7 -4.45 -4.07 -14.73
N PRO A 8 -5.35 -3.17 -14.32
CA PRO A 8 -4.99 -1.94 -13.67
C PRO A 8 -5.12 -2.03 -12.13
N PRO A 9 -4.35 -1.23 -11.39
CA PRO A 9 -3.33 -0.29 -11.86
C PRO A 9 -2.03 -1.00 -12.30
N GLN A 10 -1.43 -0.49 -13.37
CA GLN A 10 -0.05 -0.82 -13.74
C GLN A 10 0.93 0.06 -12.95
N ASN A 11 2.19 -0.36 -12.84
CA ASN A 11 3.21 0.33 -12.02
C ASN A 11 3.27 1.84 -12.32
N THR A 12 2.70 2.66 -11.44
CA THR A 12 2.76 4.12 -11.52
C THR A 12 3.91 4.66 -10.66
N ARG A 13 4.54 5.75 -11.12
CA ARG A 13 5.40 6.58 -10.25
C ARG A 13 4.52 7.31 -9.24
N ASP A 14 5.12 7.71 -8.12
CA ASP A 14 4.61 8.45 -6.96
C ASP A 14 3.36 9.31 -7.23
N ILE A 15 2.18 8.67 -7.29
CA ILE A 15 0.89 9.31 -7.48
C ILE A 15 0.07 9.02 -6.23
N LYS A 16 -0.37 10.11 -5.58
CA LYS A 16 -1.11 10.09 -4.31
C LYS A 16 -2.46 9.38 -4.42
N THR A 17 -3.15 9.51 -5.55
CA THR A 17 -4.46 8.89 -5.81
C THR A 17 -4.39 8.05 -7.07
N ILE A 18 -4.50 6.73 -6.93
CA ILE A 18 -4.63 5.83 -8.08
C ILE A 18 -6.09 5.79 -8.48
N THR A 19 -6.38 6.09 -9.74
CA THR A 19 -7.69 5.84 -10.34
C THR A 19 -7.51 4.90 -11.52
N SER A 20 -8.36 3.89 -11.62
CA SER A 20 -8.35 2.93 -12.72
C SER A 20 -9.78 2.69 -13.17
N THR A 21 -10.03 2.96 -14.43
CA THR A 21 -11.31 2.70 -15.09
C THR A 21 -11.10 1.71 -16.22
N ILE A 22 -11.96 0.68 -16.26
CA ILE A 22 -12.03 -0.24 -17.38
C ILE A 22 -13.37 -0.08 -18.07
N GLY A 23 -13.31 0.00 -19.39
CA GLY A 23 -14.44 0.07 -20.27
C GLY A 23 -14.50 -1.10 -21.24
N TYR A 24 -15.69 -1.64 -21.45
CA TYR A 24 -15.95 -2.62 -22.50
C TYR A 24 -17.02 -2.14 -23.48
N ASN A 25 -16.75 -2.40 -24.76
CA ASN A 25 -17.68 -2.22 -25.85
C ASN A 25 -17.96 -3.55 -26.52
N ILE A 26 -19.25 -3.89 -26.64
CA ILE A 26 -19.68 -5.11 -27.32
C ILE A 26 -19.14 -5.06 -28.76
N GLY A 27 -18.26 -6.00 -29.10
CA GLY A 27 -17.61 -6.11 -30.41
C GLY A 27 -16.35 -5.27 -30.60
N ARG A 28 -15.76 -4.66 -29.56
CA ARG A 28 -14.51 -3.89 -29.63
C ARG A 28 -13.56 -4.19 -28.45
N GLU A 29 -12.37 -3.61 -28.53
CA GLU A 29 -11.28 -3.72 -27.55
C GLU A 29 -11.64 -3.22 -26.15
N ILE A 30 -11.01 -3.81 -25.14
CA ILE A 30 -11.04 -3.34 -23.74
C ILE A 30 -10.23 -2.04 -23.65
N LYS A 31 -10.81 -1.00 -23.05
CA LYS A 31 -10.13 0.27 -22.79
C LYS A 31 -9.79 0.41 -21.31
N VAL A 32 -8.59 0.90 -21.02
CA VAL A 32 -8.13 1.25 -19.67
C VAL A 32 -7.83 2.74 -19.63
N SER A 33 -8.30 3.44 -18.60
CA SER A 33 -8.01 4.87 -18.40
C SER A 33 -7.74 5.18 -16.93
N ASP A 34 -6.91 6.21 -16.69
CA ASP A 34 -6.56 6.71 -15.35
C ASP A 34 -7.52 7.80 -14.87
N LYS A 35 -8.68 7.94 -15.52
CA LYS A 35 -9.72 8.93 -15.20
C LYS A 35 -11.07 8.21 -15.07
N PRO A 36 -11.98 8.69 -14.21
CA PRO A 36 -13.35 8.21 -14.22
C PRO A 36 -13.95 8.45 -15.62
N ASP A 37 -14.64 7.46 -16.18
CA ASP A 37 -15.33 7.65 -17.46
C ASP A 37 -16.48 8.63 -17.28
N ASP A 38 -16.39 9.75 -17.97
CA ASP A 38 -17.51 10.67 -18.14
C ASP A 38 -18.48 10.02 -19.14
N ARG A 39 -19.68 9.64 -18.70
CA ARG A 39 -20.67 8.88 -19.49
C ARG A 39 -21.20 9.64 -20.73
N GLY A 40 -20.60 10.78 -21.07
CA GLY A 40 -21.04 11.71 -22.10
C GLY A 40 -20.06 11.90 -23.25
N SER A 41 -19.71 10.84 -23.99
CA SER A 41 -19.41 10.91 -25.44
C SER A 41 -19.09 9.52 -25.99
N GLY A 42 -20.00 8.94 -26.77
CA GLY A 42 -19.67 7.92 -27.76
C GLY A 42 -19.32 6.52 -27.24
N GLY A 43 -20.34 5.79 -26.76
CA GLY A 43 -20.41 4.34 -26.84
C GLY A 43 -19.45 3.58 -25.94
N MET A 44 -19.80 3.41 -24.66
CA MET A 44 -19.27 2.33 -23.82
C MET A 44 -20.43 1.58 -23.16
N ASN A 45 -20.50 0.27 -23.34
CA ASN A 45 -21.65 -0.54 -22.90
C ASN A 45 -21.56 -0.89 -21.41
N TRP A 46 -20.35 -1.03 -20.89
CA TRP A 46 -20.07 -1.27 -19.48
C TRP A 46 -18.77 -0.56 -19.09
N SER A 47 -18.75 0.04 -17.91
CA SER A 47 -17.53 0.55 -17.29
C SER A 47 -17.54 0.33 -15.79
N THR A 48 -16.36 0.09 -15.22
CA THR A 48 -16.13 0.05 -13.78
C THR A 48 -14.89 0.85 -13.43
N SER A 49 -14.97 1.61 -12.34
CA SER A 49 -13.87 2.45 -11.86
C SER A 49 -13.56 2.11 -10.41
N THR A 50 -12.29 2.21 -10.05
CA THR A 50 -11.84 2.18 -8.66
C THR A 50 -10.85 3.32 -8.42
N SER A 51 -10.87 3.88 -7.22
CA SER A 51 -9.95 4.92 -6.80
C SER A 51 -9.52 4.72 -5.35
N TYR A 52 -8.24 4.93 -5.05
CA TYR A 52 -7.72 4.89 -3.68
C TYR A 52 -6.47 5.76 -3.52
N ASP A 53 -6.27 6.27 -2.31
CA ASP A 53 -5.10 7.06 -1.95
C ASP A 53 -3.97 6.19 -1.38
N GLN A 54 -2.72 6.49 -1.75
CA GLN A 54 -1.50 5.82 -1.27
C GLN A 54 -0.34 6.82 -1.10
N PRO A 55 -0.48 7.86 -0.26
CA PRO A 55 0.51 8.96 -0.17
C PRO A 55 1.93 8.51 0.18
N ASP A 56 2.07 7.45 0.98
CA ASP A 56 3.34 6.96 1.52
C ASP A 56 3.71 5.57 0.97
N SER A 57 3.06 5.15 -0.11
CA SER A 57 3.10 3.76 -0.56
C SER A 57 3.01 3.62 -2.06
N LYS A 58 3.55 2.51 -2.57
CA LYS A 58 3.63 2.27 -4.00
C LYS A 58 2.93 0.98 -4.32
N THR A 59 2.01 1.00 -5.26
CA THR A 59 1.44 -0.22 -5.81
C THR A 59 2.35 -0.82 -6.86
N VAL A 60 2.72 -2.08 -6.65
CA VAL A 60 3.62 -2.85 -7.51
C VAL A 60 2.89 -4.07 -8.05
N LEU A 61 2.76 -4.17 -9.37
CA LEU A 61 2.36 -5.41 -10.04
C LEU A 61 3.55 -6.37 -10.03
N GLU A 62 3.49 -7.40 -9.20
CA GLU A 62 4.58 -8.37 -9.01
C GLU A 62 4.51 -9.54 -9.97
N THR A 63 3.31 -9.95 -10.36
CA THR A 63 3.09 -11.07 -11.27
C THR A 63 1.90 -10.75 -12.16
N ASP A 64 2.09 -10.94 -13.45
CA ASP A 64 1.05 -10.88 -14.47
C ASP A 64 1.33 -11.99 -15.50
N ILE A 65 0.79 -13.18 -15.21
CA ILE A 65 0.89 -14.36 -16.08
C ILE A 65 -0.51 -14.92 -16.30
N ALA A 66 -0.67 -15.78 -17.32
CA ALA A 66 -1.96 -16.27 -17.83
C ALA A 66 -2.93 -16.91 -16.82
N ASN A 67 -2.52 -17.20 -15.58
CA ASN A 67 -3.41 -17.70 -14.53
C ASN A 67 -3.21 -17.04 -13.15
N LYS A 68 -2.39 -15.99 -13.05
CA LYS A 68 -2.08 -15.36 -11.76
C LYS A 68 -1.73 -13.89 -11.94
N VAL A 69 -2.43 -13.07 -11.18
CA VAL A 69 -2.15 -11.64 -11.01
C VAL A 69 -1.87 -11.38 -9.54
N GLN A 70 -0.80 -10.65 -9.24
CA GLN A 70 -0.40 -10.35 -7.87
C GLN A 70 0.09 -8.91 -7.76
N TRP A 71 -0.49 -8.16 -6.83
CA TRP A 71 -0.02 -6.83 -6.45
C TRP A 71 0.59 -6.86 -5.04
N ARG A 72 1.60 -6.03 -4.83
CA ARG A 72 2.15 -5.70 -3.51
C ARG A 72 2.15 -4.20 -3.32
N ILE A 73 1.71 -3.75 -2.14
CA ILE A 73 1.75 -2.34 -1.74
C ILE A 73 2.71 -2.18 -0.56
N PRO A 74 4.03 -1.99 -0.80
CA PRO A 74 4.97 -1.66 0.26
C PRO A 74 4.74 -0.25 0.83
N PHE A 75 4.90 -0.15 2.15
CA PHE A 75 5.22 1.10 2.83
C PHE A 75 6.58 1.63 2.35
N ILE A 76 6.66 2.91 1.97
CA ILE A 76 7.90 3.53 1.45
C ILE A 76 8.58 4.35 2.54
N PHE A 77 7.94 5.40 3.04
CA PHE A 77 8.46 6.24 4.12
C PHE A 77 7.32 7.02 4.78
N THR A 78 7.53 7.55 5.97
CA THR A 78 6.67 8.60 6.56
C THR A 78 7.52 9.74 7.07
N MET A 79 6.92 10.93 7.15
CA MET A 79 7.58 12.12 7.67
C MET A 79 7.33 12.21 9.18
N ASP A 80 8.38 12.06 9.96
CA ASP A 80 8.28 12.17 11.42
C ASP A 80 8.42 13.65 11.84
N LEU A 81 7.27 14.30 12.06
CA LEU A 81 7.14 15.59 12.75
C LEU A 81 8.13 16.69 12.32
N GLY A 82 8.56 16.68 11.04
CA GLY A 82 9.47 17.67 10.46
C GLY A 82 10.97 17.36 10.58
N TYR A 83 11.38 16.23 11.15
CA TYR A 83 12.80 15.86 11.34
C TYR A 83 13.41 15.08 10.17
N GLY A 84 12.60 14.40 9.35
CA GLY A 84 13.08 13.68 8.18
C GLY A 84 12.11 12.64 7.64
N LEU A 85 12.44 12.08 6.47
CA LEU A 85 11.75 10.93 5.90
C LEU A 85 12.37 9.65 6.47
N TYR A 86 11.56 8.85 7.17
CA TYR A 86 11.99 7.59 7.75
C TYR A 86 11.33 6.42 7.04
N ASN A 87 12.06 5.32 6.88
CA ASN A 87 11.57 4.05 6.38
C ASN A 87 12.02 2.90 7.29
N LYS A 88 11.63 1.67 6.93
CA LYS A 88 11.98 0.47 7.72
C LYS A 88 13.49 0.23 7.89
N GLU A 89 14.31 0.77 6.98
CA GLU A 89 15.77 0.64 6.99
C GLU A 89 16.47 1.88 7.60
N SER A 90 15.72 2.92 8.00
CA SER A 90 16.32 4.11 8.60
C SER A 90 17.06 3.79 9.89
N TYR A 91 18.26 4.35 10.03
CA TYR A 91 19.12 4.06 11.15
C TYR A 91 19.91 5.29 11.58
N ASP A 92 19.79 5.64 12.86
CA ASP A 92 20.67 6.55 13.57
C ASP A 92 21.54 5.79 14.59
N SER A 93 22.80 6.20 14.75
CA SER A 93 23.74 5.50 15.63
C SER A 93 23.36 5.51 17.12
N ILE A 94 22.62 6.53 17.56
CA ILE A 94 22.20 6.74 18.95
C ILE A 94 20.74 6.31 19.11
N TYR A 95 19.87 6.85 18.26
CA TYR A 95 18.41 6.73 18.36
C TYR A 95 17.83 5.58 17.52
N ARG A 96 18.67 4.86 16.76
CA ARG A 96 18.27 3.75 15.88
C ARG A 96 17.18 4.19 14.90
N ASN A 97 16.25 3.30 14.59
CA ASN A 97 15.14 3.63 13.69
C ASN A 97 14.11 4.49 14.45
N GLN A 98 13.86 5.70 13.96
CA GLN A 98 12.96 6.69 14.57
C GLN A 98 11.58 6.75 13.90
N LEU A 99 11.26 5.79 13.01
CA LEU A 99 10.07 5.80 12.14
C LEU A 99 8.75 6.14 12.83
N PHE A 100 8.56 5.66 14.07
CA PHE A 100 7.34 5.93 14.84
C PHE A 100 7.66 6.56 16.20
N MET A 101 8.83 7.19 16.36
CA MET A 101 9.27 7.81 17.61
C MET A 101 8.80 9.25 17.71
N LYS A 102 8.04 9.59 18.76
CA LYS A 102 7.56 10.96 18.97
C LYS A 102 8.64 11.91 19.47
N LEU A 103 9.44 11.48 20.46
CA LEU A 103 10.48 12.31 21.07
C LEU A 103 11.71 11.47 21.44
N ARG A 104 12.91 12.00 21.20
CA ARG A 104 14.18 11.33 21.52
C ARG A 104 14.49 11.23 23.01
N ASN A 105 14.05 12.22 23.79
CA ASN A 105 14.42 12.42 25.20
C ASN A 105 13.19 12.62 26.11
N ALA A 106 12.12 11.86 25.88
CA ALA A 106 10.91 11.99 26.68
C ALA A 106 11.07 11.38 28.09
N ALA A 107 10.48 12.04 29.08
CA ALA A 107 10.31 11.51 30.43
C ALA A 107 8.96 10.77 30.57
N THR A 108 8.65 9.90 29.60
CA THR A 108 7.40 9.14 29.53
C THR A 108 7.67 7.65 29.37
N TRP A 109 6.65 6.80 29.55
CA TRP A 109 6.80 5.38 29.23
C TRP A 109 6.99 5.20 27.72
N ALA A 110 7.79 4.21 27.31
CA ALA A 110 8.08 3.96 25.89
C ALA A 110 6.80 3.76 25.06
N LYS A 111 5.78 3.09 25.63
CA LYS A 111 4.46 2.91 25.02
C LYS A 111 3.71 4.21 24.72
N ASP A 112 4.03 5.29 25.43
CA ASP A 112 3.38 6.61 25.29
C ASP A 112 4.23 7.56 24.42
N ASN A 113 5.35 7.07 23.87
CA ASN A 113 6.28 7.84 23.05
C ASN A 113 6.25 7.44 21.57
N PHE A 114 5.24 6.67 21.14
CA PHE A 114 4.94 6.50 19.73
C PHE A 114 4.20 7.73 19.19
N ILE A 115 4.36 8.02 17.90
CA ILE A 115 3.49 8.97 17.22
C ILE A 115 2.03 8.50 17.31
N SER A 116 1.08 9.43 17.28
CA SER A 116 -0.33 9.05 17.34
C SER A 116 -0.77 8.33 16.06
N ILE A 117 -1.85 7.56 16.16
CA ILE A 117 -2.39 6.81 15.02
C ILE A 117 -2.80 7.71 13.85
N ASP A 118 -3.19 8.96 14.14
CA ASP A 118 -3.57 9.97 13.16
C ASP A 118 -2.36 10.62 12.46
N GLU A 119 -1.16 10.47 13.06
CA GLU A 119 0.11 10.91 12.49
C GLU A 119 0.81 9.79 11.70
N MET A 120 0.36 8.54 11.85
CA MET A 120 0.85 7.40 11.09
C MET A 120 0.21 7.35 9.70
N SER A 121 0.97 6.86 8.72
CA SER A 121 0.41 6.51 7.41
C SER A 121 -0.73 5.50 7.54
N ASP A 122 -1.78 5.62 6.72
CA ASP A 122 -2.96 4.72 6.72
C ASP A 122 -2.60 3.24 6.63
N LEU A 123 -1.51 2.92 5.91
CA LEU A 123 -0.98 1.56 5.77
C LEU A 123 -0.38 1.00 7.06
N ALA A 124 0.08 1.87 7.97
CA ALA A 124 0.61 1.52 9.27
C ALA A 124 -0.46 1.59 10.38
N SER A 125 -1.45 2.49 10.28
CA SER A 125 -2.45 2.77 11.32
C SER A 125 -3.74 1.96 11.21
N CYS A 126 -4.48 2.14 10.12
CA CYS A 126 -5.90 1.76 10.03
C CYS A 126 -6.18 0.62 9.04
N GLY A 127 -5.16 0.20 8.28
CA GLY A 127 -5.29 -0.81 7.24
C GLY A 127 -5.63 -0.20 5.89
N PHE A 128 -5.34 -0.95 4.84
CA PHE A 128 -5.38 -0.46 3.46
C PHE A 128 -6.26 -1.35 2.60
N SER A 129 -7.21 -0.72 1.91
CA SER A 129 -8.13 -1.37 0.98
C SER A 129 -7.76 -0.97 -0.45
N PRO A 130 -6.89 -1.72 -1.14
CA PRO A 130 -6.55 -1.41 -2.51
C PRO A 130 -7.74 -1.60 -3.43
N GLY A 131 -7.93 -0.66 -4.35
CA GLY A 131 -8.83 -0.82 -5.48
C GLY A 131 -8.15 -1.53 -6.64
N MET A 132 -8.46 -2.81 -6.87
CA MET A 132 -7.85 -3.61 -7.95
C MET A 132 -8.92 -4.11 -8.91
N ILE A 133 -8.63 -4.13 -10.21
CA ILE A 133 -9.53 -4.69 -11.22
C ILE A 133 -8.79 -5.77 -12.01
N VAL A 134 -9.41 -6.94 -12.16
CA VAL A 134 -8.93 -8.03 -13.02
C VAL A 134 -10.01 -8.32 -14.06
N VAL A 135 -9.66 -8.24 -15.35
CA VAL A 135 -10.54 -8.67 -16.44
C VAL A 135 -10.16 -10.05 -16.91
N ILE A 136 -11.09 -10.99 -16.81
CA ILE A 136 -10.88 -12.40 -17.19
C ILE A 136 -11.67 -12.67 -18.47
N ILE A 137 -11.00 -13.20 -19.48
CA ILE A 137 -11.59 -13.61 -20.75
C ILE A 137 -11.54 -15.14 -20.82
N ALA A 138 -12.72 -15.76 -20.94
CA ALA A 138 -12.86 -17.20 -21.08
C ALA A 138 -13.45 -17.56 -22.46
N ASP A 139 -13.12 -18.76 -22.94
CA ASP A 139 -13.76 -19.30 -24.14
C ASP A 139 -15.22 -19.61 -23.84
N LYS A 140 -16.10 -19.44 -24.83
CA LYS A 140 -17.53 -19.75 -24.69
C LYS A 140 -17.81 -21.23 -24.40
N SER A 141 -16.84 -22.11 -24.68
CA SER A 141 -16.89 -23.54 -24.40
C SER A 141 -16.51 -23.90 -22.95
N GLU A 142 -16.02 -22.96 -22.15
CA GLU A 142 -15.74 -23.19 -20.73
C GLU A 142 -16.96 -22.86 -19.86
N ASP A 143 -17.60 -23.88 -19.29
CA ASP A 143 -18.81 -23.71 -18.48
C ASP A 143 -18.51 -23.31 -17.02
N ILE A 144 -17.34 -23.69 -16.49
CA ILE A 144 -16.98 -23.46 -15.08
C ILE A 144 -15.50 -23.06 -14.97
N SER A 145 -15.23 -22.04 -14.17
CA SER A 145 -13.88 -21.63 -13.77
C SER A 145 -13.83 -21.38 -12.27
N THR A 146 -12.73 -21.75 -11.62
CA THR A 146 -12.50 -21.50 -10.19
C THR A 146 -11.43 -20.44 -10.01
N PHE A 147 -11.71 -19.44 -9.16
CA PHE A 147 -10.78 -18.38 -8.83
C PHE A 147 -10.49 -18.37 -7.34
N LYS A 148 -9.25 -18.08 -6.97
CA LYS A 148 -8.83 -17.89 -5.58
C LYS A 148 -8.35 -16.46 -5.39
N ILE A 149 -9.05 -15.72 -4.54
CA ILE A 149 -8.65 -14.37 -4.12
C ILE A 149 -7.96 -14.50 -2.76
N THR A 150 -6.78 -13.90 -2.61
CA THR A 150 -6.02 -13.94 -1.35
C THR A 150 -5.58 -12.54 -0.96
N TYR A 151 -5.88 -12.15 0.27
CA TYR A 151 -5.38 -10.93 0.90
C TYR A 151 -4.36 -11.32 1.96
N ASN A 152 -3.14 -10.82 1.85
CA ASN A 152 -2.05 -11.07 2.79
C ASN A 152 -1.53 -9.76 3.37
N ARG A 153 -1.20 -9.76 4.67
CA ARG A 153 -0.56 -8.64 5.36
C ARG A 153 0.81 -9.07 5.88
N ASN A 154 1.85 -8.33 5.49
CA ASN A 154 3.19 -8.47 6.04
C ASN A 154 3.43 -7.38 7.08
N SER A 155 3.52 -7.77 8.35
CA SER A 155 3.75 -6.86 9.47
C SER A 155 5.20 -6.89 9.91
N HIS A 156 5.73 -5.74 10.32
CA HIS A 156 7.04 -5.62 10.95
C HIS A 156 6.86 -5.27 12.42
N ASP A 157 7.79 -5.73 13.26
CA ASP A 157 7.84 -5.39 14.68
C ASP A 157 8.74 -4.16 14.86
N TYR A 158 8.15 -3.06 15.35
CA TYR A 158 8.87 -1.84 15.68
C TYR A 158 8.91 -1.68 17.20
N ARG A 159 10.12 -1.64 17.76
CA ARG A 159 10.35 -1.59 19.21
C ARG A 159 11.08 -0.33 19.61
N MET A 160 10.71 0.19 20.77
CA MET A 160 11.36 1.33 21.39
C MET A 160 11.71 1.00 22.84
N ASP A 161 12.98 1.16 23.16
CA ASP A 161 13.52 0.94 24.50
C ASP A 161 14.24 2.19 24.98
N TRP A 162 13.95 2.61 26.21
CA TRP A 162 14.73 3.65 26.87
C TRP A 162 16.09 3.10 27.28
N LYS A 163 17.15 3.70 26.74
CA LYS A 163 18.50 3.44 27.23
C LYS A 163 18.88 4.49 28.25
N SER A 164 19.17 4.05 29.48
CA SER A 164 19.85 4.91 30.44
C SER A 164 21.31 5.09 30.01
N PHE A 165 21.73 6.34 29.82
CA PHE A 165 23.13 6.68 29.57
C PHE A 165 23.96 6.78 30.86
N PHE A 166 23.36 6.53 32.04
CA PHE A 166 24.04 6.58 33.33
C PHE A 166 24.00 5.24 34.06
N LYS A 167 25.16 4.57 34.17
CA LYS A 167 25.45 3.68 35.30
C LYS A 167 25.76 4.57 36.50
N VAL A 168 24.75 4.91 37.30
CA VAL A 168 25.01 5.43 38.64
C VAL A 168 25.47 4.26 39.50
N LEU A 169 26.79 4.14 39.66
CA LEU A 169 27.41 3.37 40.74
C LEU A 169 27.00 4.04 42.05
N VAL A 170 25.99 3.50 42.72
CA VAL A 170 25.85 3.67 44.16
C VAL A 170 25.92 2.27 44.74
N GLN A 171 27.13 1.88 45.15
CA GLN A 171 27.25 0.94 46.26
C GLN A 171 26.63 1.63 47.47
N LYS A 172 25.61 1.01 48.06
CA LYS A 172 25.20 1.32 49.43
C LYS A 172 25.85 0.31 50.36
N SER A 173 26.69 0.82 51.26
CA SER A 173 26.95 0.26 52.59
C SER A 173 25.69 0.33 53.44
#